data_AF-A0A117LE19-F1
#
_entry.id   AF-A0A117LE19-F1
#
_cell.length_a   1.000
_cell.length_b   1.000
_cell.length_c   1.000
_cell.angle_alpha   90.00
_cell.angle_beta   90.00
_cell.angle_gamma   90.00
#
_symmetry.space_group_name_H-M   'P 1'
#
loop_
_entity.id
_entity.type
_entity.pdbx_description
1 polymer ?
#
loop_
_entity_poly.entity_id
_entity_poly.type
_entity_poly.pdbx_seq_one_letter_code
_entity_poly.pdbx_strand_id
1 'polypeptide(L)'
;MAYQVSLPDGSTLALPLPDDAQDVSLQSLTSLIEGLTEKGTHTIAVEFECGACCKKVLNGKKLIVIPVLNVLVLLPAPGQFLILKFFCDGCLVEKQRMRAIIIRLDNVKAVEIGAEQIDP
;
A
#
# COMPACT_ATOMS: atom_id res chain seq x y z
N MET A 1 19.85 -0.40 10.27
CA MET A 1 19.63 0.96 9.70
C MET A 1 18.14 1.32 9.75
N ALA A 2 17.73 2.59 9.61
CA ALA A 2 16.31 2.97 9.55
C ALA A 2 15.99 3.64 8.20
N TYR A 3 14.94 3.17 7.52
CA TYR A 3 14.46 3.75 6.27
C TYR A 3 13.48 4.88 6.57
N GLN A 4 13.72 6.07 6.03
CA GLN A 4 12.88 7.24 6.26
C GLN A 4 11.90 7.43 5.09
N VAL A 5 10.61 7.44 5.40
CA VAL A 5 9.54 7.69 4.44
C VAL A 5 8.93 9.05 4.72
N SER A 6 9.02 9.98 3.78
CA SER A 6 8.34 11.27 3.87
C SER A 6 6.85 11.11 3.57
N LEU A 7 6.03 11.44 4.56
CA LEU A 7 4.57 11.44 4.49
C LEU A 7 4.08 12.71 3.76
N PRO A 8 2.87 12.66 3.17
CA PRO A 8 2.29 13.79 2.44
C PRO A 8 1.94 15.01 3.31
N ASP A 9 1.94 14.87 4.63
CA ASP A 9 1.78 15.98 5.58
C ASP A 9 3.12 16.58 6.05
N GLY A 10 4.23 16.18 5.43
CA GLY A 10 5.58 16.65 5.74
C GLY A 10 6.26 15.90 6.89
N SER A 11 5.53 15.00 7.56
CA SER A 11 6.08 14.15 8.63
C SER A 11 7.03 13.10 8.05
N THR A 12 7.97 12.58 8.85
CA THR A 12 8.86 11.49 8.44
C THR A 12 8.58 10.24 9.28
N LEU A 13 8.26 9.13 8.61
CA LEU A 13 8.10 7.83 9.24
C LEU A 13 9.40 7.05 9.15
N ALA A 14 10.01 6.71 10.29
CA ALA A 14 11.22 5.90 10.34
C ALA A 14 10.85 4.42 10.53
N LEU A 15 11.24 3.58 9.57
CA LEU A 15 11.03 2.13 9.59
C LEU A 15 12.34 1.43 9.95
N PRO A 16 12.39 0.64 11.04
CA PRO A 16 13.60 -0.09 11.41
C PRO A 16 13.85 -1.24 10.44
N LEU A 17 15.00 -1.30 9.77
CA LEU A 17 15.39 -2.37 8.82
C LEU A 17 16.16 -3.50 9.54
N PRO A 18 15.84 -4.80 9.31
CA PRO A 18 16.71 -5.93 9.64
C PRO A 18 17.87 -6.03 8.63
N ASP A 19 19.01 -6.55 9.06
CA ASP A 19 20.27 -6.53 8.29
C ASP A 19 20.36 -7.61 7.17
N ASP A 20 19.40 -8.54 7.08
CA ASP A 20 19.45 -9.68 6.14
C ASP A 20 18.15 -9.84 5.35
N ALA A 21 18.11 -9.39 4.10
CA ALA A 21 17.03 -9.73 3.16
C ALA A 21 17.59 -10.00 1.76
N GLN A 22 17.32 -11.20 1.22
CA GLN A 22 17.71 -11.62 -0.13
C GLN A 22 16.60 -11.29 -1.14
N ASP A 23 17.02 -10.77 -2.30
CA ASP A 23 16.39 -9.58 -2.90
C ASP A 23 15.93 -9.78 -4.37
N VAL A 24 15.76 -11.02 -4.85
CA VAL A 24 15.65 -11.22 -6.32
C VAL A 24 14.21 -11.15 -6.86
N SER A 25 13.19 -11.55 -6.10
CA SER A 25 11.79 -11.52 -6.59
C SER A 25 11.07 -10.19 -6.36
N LEU A 26 11.49 -9.42 -5.34
CA LEU A 26 10.80 -8.20 -4.93
C LEU A 26 11.27 -6.98 -5.72
N GLN A 27 12.55 -6.92 -6.14
CA GLN A 27 13.05 -5.81 -6.96
C GLN A 27 12.32 -5.69 -8.29
N SER A 28 12.03 -6.80 -8.97
CA SER A 28 11.27 -6.76 -10.22
C SER A 28 9.85 -6.23 -10.03
N LEU A 29 9.20 -6.55 -8.91
CA LEU A 29 7.87 -6.01 -8.57
C LEU A 29 7.95 -4.52 -8.23
N THR A 30 8.98 -4.09 -7.51
CA THR A 30 9.24 -2.68 -7.20
C THR A 30 9.41 -1.86 -8.47
N SER A 31 10.24 -2.30 -9.41
CA SER A 31 10.45 -1.58 -10.68
C SER A 31 9.20 -1.53 -11.55
N LEU A 32 8.37 -2.58 -11.54
CA LEU A 32 7.07 -2.60 -12.24
C LEU A 32 6.10 -1.60 -11.63
N ILE A 33 6.00 -1.58 -10.30
CA ILE A 33 5.17 -0.64 -9.55
C ILE A 33 5.63 0.80 -9.76
N GLU A 34 6.94 1.06 -9.69
CA GLU A 34 7.52 2.38 -9.94
C GLU A 34 7.24 2.84 -11.37
N GLY A 35 7.43 1.98 -12.37
CA GLY A 35 7.13 2.30 -13.78
C GLY A 35 5.63 2.59 -14.05
N LEU A 36 4.73 1.93 -13.31
CA LEU A 36 3.28 2.16 -13.38
C LEU A 36 2.85 3.41 -12.59
N THR A 37 3.60 3.79 -11.55
CA THR A 37 3.32 4.95 -10.69
C THR A 37 3.93 6.25 -11.24
N GLU A 38 5.13 6.21 -11.83
CA GLU A 38 5.82 7.38 -12.41
C GLU A 38 5.07 8.00 -13.59
N LYS A 39 4.31 7.19 -14.34
CA LYS A 39 3.59 7.66 -15.54
C LYS A 39 2.14 8.08 -15.28
N GLY A 40 1.63 7.95 -14.04
CA GLY A 40 0.20 7.95 -13.77
C GLY A 40 -0.32 9.03 -12.84
N THR A 41 -1.27 9.83 -13.31
CA THR A 41 -2.25 10.53 -12.44
C THR A 41 -3.14 9.55 -11.65
N HIS A 42 -3.03 8.26 -11.93
CA HIS A 42 -3.87 7.17 -11.46
C HIS A 42 -3.85 6.94 -9.95
N THR A 43 -5.02 6.58 -9.42
CA THR A 43 -5.24 6.12 -8.06
C THR A 43 -4.82 4.67 -7.91
N ILE A 44 -4.24 4.35 -6.76
CA ILE A 44 -3.77 3.01 -6.41
C ILE A 44 -4.68 2.44 -5.33
N ALA A 45 -5.06 1.19 -5.51
CA ALA A 45 -5.74 0.40 -4.50
C ALA A 45 -4.93 -0.86 -4.20
N VAL A 46 -4.97 -1.32 -2.95
CA VAL A 46 -4.27 -2.53 -2.53
C VAL A 46 -5.25 -3.40 -1.77
N GLU A 47 -5.39 -4.63 -2.22
CA GLU A 47 -6.13 -5.67 -1.53
C GLU A 47 -5.17 -6.59 -0.78
N PHE A 48 -5.48 -6.85 0.49
CA PHE A 48 -4.67 -7.67 1.37
C PHE A 48 -5.52 -8.48 2.34
N GLU A 49 -5.02 -9.64 2.73
CA GLU A 49 -5.70 -10.56 3.62
C GLU A 49 -5.19 -10.41 5.05
N CYS A 50 -6.10 -10.53 6.02
CA CYS A 50 -5.80 -10.52 7.45
C CYS A 50 -6.35 -11.80 8.11
N GLY A 51 -5.87 -12.96 7.66
CA GLY A 51 -6.35 -14.27 8.12
C GLY A 51 -7.63 -14.68 7.41
N ALA A 52 -8.79 -14.54 8.05
CA ALA A 52 -10.09 -14.96 7.48
C ALA A 52 -10.89 -13.82 6.82
N CYS A 53 -10.29 -12.64 6.66
CA CYS A 53 -10.97 -11.44 6.17
C CYS A 53 -10.13 -10.71 5.12
N CYS A 54 -10.81 -10.13 4.14
CA CYS A 54 -10.19 -9.37 3.07
C CYS A 54 -10.31 -7.87 3.37
N LYS A 55 -9.22 -7.15 3.18
CA LYS A 55 -9.15 -5.71 3.36
C LYS A 55 -8.73 -5.07 2.06
N LYS A 56 -9.39 -3.98 1.68
CA LYS A 56 -9.04 -3.22 0.49
C LYS A 56 -8.82 -1.77 0.86
N VAL A 57 -7.61 -1.27 0.65
CA VAL A 57 -7.30 0.14 0.80
C VAL A 57 -7.36 0.83 -0.56
N LEU A 58 -7.98 2.00 -0.59
CA LEU A 58 -8.26 2.80 -1.77
C LEU A 58 -7.66 4.20 -1.62
N ASN A 59 -7.64 4.94 -2.74
CA ASN A 59 -7.19 6.33 -2.82
C ASN A 59 -5.68 6.52 -2.51
N GLY A 60 -4.88 5.50 -2.78
CA GLY A 60 -3.43 5.61 -2.77
C GLY A 60 -2.95 6.43 -3.96
N LYS A 61 -1.89 7.22 -3.75
CA LYS A 61 -1.23 7.99 -4.81
C LYS A 61 0.21 7.58 -5.00
N LYS A 62 0.88 7.22 -3.91
CA LYS A 62 2.27 6.78 -3.90
C LYS A 62 2.34 5.44 -3.19
N LEU A 63 2.96 4.47 -3.85
CA LEU A 63 3.20 3.14 -3.32
C LEU A 63 4.72 2.94 -3.22
N ILE A 64 5.20 2.56 -2.04
CA ILE A 64 6.61 2.36 -1.74
C ILE A 64 6.75 0.92 -1.27
N VAL A 65 7.46 0.11 -2.03
CA VAL A 65 7.80 -1.25 -1.62
C VAL A 65 9.15 -1.21 -0.93
N ILE A 66 9.25 -1.82 0.25
CA ILE A 66 10.50 -1.96 0.98
C ILE A 66 10.80 -3.47 1.08
N PRO A 67 11.54 -4.02 0.11
CA PRO A 67 11.84 -5.45 0.04
C PRO A 67 12.50 -5.98 1.30
N VAL A 68 13.44 -5.21 1.85
CA VAL A 68 14.24 -5.57 3.04
C VAL A 68 13.37 -5.80 4.27
N LEU A 69 12.22 -5.14 4.34
CA LEU A 69 11.25 -5.30 5.42
C LEU A 69 10.07 -6.19 5.08
N ASN A 70 10.00 -6.64 3.82
CA ASN A 70 8.85 -7.34 3.27
C ASN A 70 7.53 -6.58 3.49
N VAL A 71 7.57 -5.24 3.34
CA VAL A 71 6.39 -4.37 3.51
C VAL A 71 6.16 -3.47 2.31
N LEU A 72 4.90 -3.06 2.18
CA LEU A 72 4.37 -2.11 1.23
C LEU A 72 3.75 -0.95 2.00
N VAL A 73 4.19 0.26 1.69
CA VAL A 73 3.67 1.50 2.25
C VAL A 73 2.84 2.18 1.19
N LEU A 74 1.56 2.41 1.50
CA LEU A 74 0.66 3.18 0.63
C LEU A 74 0.40 4.54 1.27
N LEU A 75 0.54 5.59 0.46
CA LEU A 75 0.35 6.97 0.86
C LEU A 75 -0.68 7.64 -0.06
N PRO A 76 -1.63 8.43 0.49
CA PRO A 76 -2.56 9.21 -0.29
C PRO A 76 -1.88 10.46 -0.87
N ALA A 77 -2.57 11.16 -1.76
CA ALA A 77 -2.14 12.49 -2.18
C ALA A 77 -2.14 13.49 -1.00
N PRO A 78 -1.33 14.56 -1.04
CA PRO A 78 -1.37 15.62 -0.03
C PRO A 78 -2.78 16.16 0.21
N GLY A 79 -3.20 16.19 1.47
CA GLY A 79 -4.55 16.63 1.87
C GLY A 79 -5.67 15.61 1.65
N GLN A 80 -5.37 14.40 1.15
CA GLN A 80 -6.33 13.31 0.97
C GLN A 80 -6.15 12.23 2.05
N PHE A 81 -7.14 11.34 2.16
CA PHE A 81 -7.11 10.17 3.05
C PHE A 81 -7.21 8.89 2.25
N LEU A 82 -6.53 7.86 2.73
CA LEU A 82 -6.77 6.49 2.32
C LEU A 82 -8.09 6.00 2.90
N ILE A 83 -8.81 5.20 2.13
CA ILE A 83 -10.07 4.58 2.56
C ILE A 83 -9.83 3.08 2.65
N LEU A 84 -9.86 2.52 3.85
CA LEU A 84 -9.82 1.09 4.09
C LEU A 84 -11.25 0.56 4.14
N LYS A 85 -11.55 -0.42 3.31
CA LYS A 85 -12.78 -1.22 3.31
C LYS A 85 -12.46 -2.59 3.92
N PHE A 86 -13.23 -2.97 4.93
CA PHE A 86 -13.13 -4.26 5.59
C PHE A 86 -14.24 -5.19 5.09
N PHE A 87 -13.86 -6.33 4.51
CA PHE A 87 -14.79 -7.35 4.04
C PHE A 87 -14.68 -8.61 4.90
N CYS A 88 -15.81 -9.07 5.42
CA CYS A 88 -15.95 -10.34 6.12
C CYS A 88 -17.10 -11.11 5.46
N ASP A 89 -16.88 -12.38 5.10
CA ASP A 89 -17.86 -13.23 4.41
C ASP A 89 -18.47 -12.60 3.15
N GLY A 90 -17.68 -11.81 2.41
CA GLY A 90 -18.14 -11.11 1.20
C GLY A 90 -18.98 -9.86 1.46
N CYS A 91 -19.31 -9.54 2.71
CA CYS A 91 -20.01 -8.32 3.07
C CYS A 91 -19.03 -7.22 3.49
N LEU A 92 -19.31 -5.98 3.07
CA LEU A 92 -18.59 -4.83 3.58
C LEU A 92 -19.07 -4.51 5.01
N VAL A 93 -18.17 -4.70 5.98
CA VAL A 93 -18.49 -4.55 7.40
C VAL A 93 -18.08 -3.17 7.92
N GLU A 94 -16.97 -2.61 7.44
CA GLU A 94 -16.44 -1.35 7.98
C GLU A 94 -15.71 -0.50 6.92
N LYS A 95 -15.77 0.83 7.10
CA LYS A 95 -14.99 1.82 6.33
C LYS A 95 -14.18 2.68 7.30
N GLN A 96 -12.87 2.70 7.15
CA GLN A 96 -11.96 3.52 7.95
C GLN A 96 -11.18 4.50 7.05
N ARG A 97 -10.93 5.70 7.55
CA ARG A 97 -10.04 6.69 6.89
C ARG A 97 -8.71 6.77 7.62
N MET A 98 -7.62 6.84 6.88
CA MET A 98 -6.26 6.96 7.44
C MET A 98 -5.33 7.77 6.54
N ARG A 99 -4.20 8.24 7.11
CA ARG A 99 -3.21 9.06 6.39
C ARG A 99 -2.07 8.25 5.77
N ALA A 100 -1.88 7.01 6.22
CA ALA A 100 -0.91 6.07 5.68
C ALA A 100 -1.30 4.65 6.11
N ILE A 101 -0.85 3.65 5.36
CA ILE A 101 -0.94 2.25 5.76
C ILE A 101 0.35 1.51 5.40
N ILE A 102 0.73 0.57 6.25
CA ILE A 102 1.84 -0.34 6.02
C ILE A 102 1.24 -1.75 6.00
N ILE A 103 1.51 -2.48 4.93
CA ILE A 103 0.96 -3.82 4.66
C ILE A 103 2.14 -4.75 4.44
N ARG A 104 2.13 -5.93 5.06
CA ARG A 104 3.13 -6.97 4.74
C ARG A 104 2.90 -7.49 3.33
N LEU A 105 3.97 -7.59 2.53
CA LEU A 105 3.90 -8.07 1.15
C LEU A 105 3.31 -9.49 1.07
N ASP A 106 3.61 -10.36 2.04
CA ASP A 106 3.05 -11.72 2.14
C ASP A 106 1.52 -11.75 2.20
N ASN A 107 0.91 -10.65 2.68
CA ASN A 107 -0.53 -10.54 2.83
C ASN A 107 -1.18 -9.84 1.64
N VAL A 108 -0.41 -9.25 0.72
CA VAL A 108 -0.94 -8.55 -0.45
C VAL A 108 -1.47 -9.57 -1.44
N LYS A 109 -2.72 -9.40 -1.86
CA LYS A 109 -3.36 -10.23 -2.88
C LYS A 109 -3.34 -9.57 -4.24
N ALA A 110 -3.61 -8.27 -4.28
CA ALA A 110 -3.64 -7.51 -5.52
C ALA A 110 -3.23 -6.06 -5.29
N VAL A 111 -2.55 -5.49 -6.27
CA VAL A 111 -2.30 -4.05 -6.39
C VAL A 111 -2.99 -3.60 -7.67
N GLU A 112 -3.98 -2.71 -7.53
CA GLU A 112 -4.77 -2.17 -8.63
C GLU A 112 -4.33 -0.73 -8.90
N ILE A 113 -4.07 -0.41 -10.16
CA ILE A 113 -3.58 0.91 -10.57
C ILE A 113 -4.55 1.47 -11.61
N GLY A 114 -5.08 2.67 -11.36
CA GLY A 114 -6.08 3.30 -12.22
C GLY A 114 -7.46 2.67 -12.14
N ALA A 115 -7.71 1.84 -11.13
CA ALA A 115 -9.02 1.26 -10.90
C ALA A 115 -10.00 2.33 -10.39
N GLU A 116 -11.15 2.41 -11.07
CA GLU A 116 -12.29 3.21 -10.65
C GLU A 116 -13.31 2.29 -9.97
N GLN A 117 -13.72 2.65 -8.77
CA GLN A 117 -14.77 1.93 -8.08
C GLN A 117 -16.13 2.37 -8.63
N ILE A 118 -16.74 1.51 -9.45
CA ILE A 118 -18.02 1.80 -10.12
C ILE A 118 -19.22 1.69 -9.15
N ASP A 119 -19.14 0.84 -8.12
CA ASP A 119 -20.21 0.67 -7.11
C ASP A 119 -19.67 0.56 -5.65
N PRO A 120 -20.42 1.08 -4.64
CA PRO A 120 -19.95 1.28 -3.26
C PRO A 120 -19.78 0.03 -2.38
#